data_AF-A0A2T4DND9-F1
#
_entry.id   AF-A0A2T4DND9-F1
#
_cell.length_a   1.000
_cell.length_b   1.000
_cell.length_c   1.000
_cell.angle_alpha   90.00
_cell.angle_beta   90.00
_cell.angle_gamma   90.00
#
_symmetry.space_group_name_H-M   'P 1'
#
loop_
_entity.id
_entity.type
_entity.pdbx_description
1 polymer ?
#
loop_
_entity_poly.entity_id
_entity_poly.type
_entity_poly.pdbx_seq_one_letter_code
_entity_poly.pdbx_strand_id
1 'polypeptide(L)' 'REGDIVKIYANTQKVNKELAWKSEYTVADALLHAWKWQKQLVYKRSLKYKIDSL' A
#
# COMPACT_ATOMS: atom_id res chain seq x y z
N ARG A 1 -1.39 20.69 -13.90
CA ARG A 1 -0.82 22.06 -13.97
C ARG A 1 0.38 22.00 -14.91
N GLU A 2 0.72 23.09 -15.60
CA GLU A 2 2.00 23.15 -16.32
C GLU A 2 3.12 22.94 -15.28
N GLY A 3 3.85 21.82 -15.39
CA GLY A 3 4.83 21.37 -14.40
C GLY A 3 4.48 20.05 -13.69
N ASP A 4 3.26 19.52 -13.84
CA ASP A 4 2.94 18.20 -13.29
C ASP A 4 3.53 17.09 -14.18
N ILE A 5 4.34 16.23 -13.56
CA ILE A 5 4.90 15.07 -14.24
C ILE A 5 3.77 14.10 -14.57
N VAL A 6 3.55 13.87 -15.87
CA VAL A 6 2.42 13.09 -16.36
C VAL A 6 2.51 11.62 -15.92
N LYS A 7 3.72 11.03 -15.93
CA LYS A 7 4.00 9.65 -15.47
C LYS A 7 5.44 9.50 -15.01
N ILE A 8 5.67 8.62 -14.05
CA ILE A 8 7.00 8.21 -13.56
C ILE A 8 7.03 6.69 -13.51
N TYR A 9 8.13 6.10 -13.97
CA TYR A 9 8.33 4.64 -14.01
C TYR A 9 9.66 4.27 -13.36
N ALA A 10 9.70 3.12 -12.68
CA ALA A 10 10.92 2.55 -12.11
C ALA A 10 11.43 1.38 -12.97
N ASN A 11 12.75 1.34 -13.22
CA ASN A 11 13.38 0.20 -13.88
C ASN A 11 13.77 -0.86 -12.84
N THR A 12 13.17 -2.05 -12.93
CA THR A 12 13.41 -3.18 -12.01
C THR A 12 14.38 -4.24 -12.56
N GLN A 13 15.00 -4.03 -13.72
CA GLN A 13 15.87 -5.02 -14.36
C GLN A 13 17.02 -5.50 -13.48
N LYS A 14 17.65 -4.58 -12.73
CA LYS A 14 18.78 -4.91 -11.86
C LYS A 14 18.39 -5.91 -10.77
N VAL A 15 17.31 -5.63 -10.04
CA VAL A 15 16.86 -6.48 -8.93
C VAL A 15 16.33 -7.83 -9.43
N ASN A 16 15.68 -7.85 -10.59
CA ASN A 16 15.23 -9.08 -11.21
C ASN A 16 16.41 -9.99 -11.59
N LYS A 17 17.52 -9.41 -12.06
CA LYS A 17 18.73 -10.16 -12.46
C LYS A 17 19.54 -10.66 -11.27
N GLU A 18 19.75 -9.80 -10.27
CA GLU A 18 20.64 -10.10 -9.14
C GLU A 18 19.94 -10.93 -8.06
N LEU A 19 18.65 -10.69 -7.83
CA LEU A 19 17.90 -11.31 -6.72
C LEU A 19 16.79 -12.26 -7.19
N ALA A 20 16.65 -12.49 -8.50
CA ALA A 20 15.54 -13.23 -9.09
C ALA A 20 14.16 -12.71 -8.63
N TRP A 21 14.09 -11.42 -8.29
CA TRP A 21 12.90 -10.81 -7.71
C TRP A 21 11.82 -10.57 -8.78
N LYS A 22 10.55 -10.74 -8.40
CA LYS A 22 9.37 -10.42 -9.23
C LYS A 22 8.23 -9.96 -8.33
N SER A 23 7.44 -8.99 -8.79
CA SER A 23 6.23 -8.58 -8.06
C SER A 23 5.17 -9.69 -8.11
N GLU A 24 4.69 -10.09 -6.94
CA GLU A 24 3.63 -11.09 -6.80
C GLU A 24 2.23 -10.49 -7.00
N TYR A 25 2.05 -9.23 -6.58
CA TYR A 25 0.75 -8.56 -6.55
C TYR A 25 0.65 -7.45 -7.60
N THR A 26 -0.56 -7.25 -8.12
CA THR A 26 -0.86 -6.13 -9.02
C THR A 26 -1.08 -4.84 -8.24
N VAL A 27 -1.14 -3.71 -8.95
CA VAL A 27 -1.49 -2.41 -8.35
C VAL A 27 -2.91 -2.45 -7.76
N ALA A 28 -3.85 -3.16 -8.38
CA ALA A 28 -5.22 -3.28 -7.88
C ALA A 28 -5.26 -4.04 -6.55
N ASP A 29 -4.46 -5.11 -6.44
CA ASP A 29 -4.33 -5.88 -5.18
C ASP A 29 -3.70 -5.02 -4.08
N ALA A 30 -2.66 -4.25 -4.43
CA ALA A 30 -2.01 -3.33 -3.48
C ALA A 30 -3.01 -2.30 -2.91
N LEU A 31 -3.87 -1.72 -3.76
CA LEU A 31 -4.91 -0.79 -3.33
C LEU A 31 -5.97 -1.47 -2.44
N LEU A 32 -6.38 -2.69 -2.80
CA LEU A 32 -7.32 -3.47 -1.99
C LEU A 32 -6.74 -3.82 -0.61
N HIS A 33 -5.48 -4.24 -0.56
CA HIS A 33 -4.76 -4.55 0.67
C HIS A 33 -4.63 -3.31 1.56
N ALA A 34 -4.25 -2.17 0.99
CA ALA A 34 -4.17 -0.90 1.71
C ALA A 34 -5.53 -0.49 2.32
N TRP A 35 -6.62 -0.65 1.58
CA TRP A 35 -7.95 -0.35 2.09
C TRP A 35 -8.39 -1.29 3.22
N LYS A 36 -8.18 -2.60 3.07
CA LYS A 36 -8.47 -3.58 4.12
C LYS A 36 -7.69 -3.26 5.39
N TRP A 37 -6.42 -2.90 5.27
CA TRP A 37 -5.58 -2.48 6.39
C TRP A 37 -6.13 -1.22 7.08
N GLN A 38 -6.49 -0.19 6.30
CA GLN A 38 -7.07 1.04 6.85
C GLN A 38 -8.36 0.78 7.64
N LYS A 39 -9.25 -0.08 7.13
CA LYS A 39 -10.46 -0.48 7.85
C LYS A 39 -10.14 -1.15 9.19
N GLN A 40 -9.15 -2.03 9.23
CA GLN A 40 -8.74 -2.69 10.47
C GLN A 40 -8.18 -1.68 11.49
N LEU A 41 -7.41 -0.70 11.05
CA LEU A 41 -6.93 0.36 11.93
C LEU A 41 -8.08 1.17 12.55
N VAL A 42 -9.06 1.57 11.73
CA VAL A 42 -10.23 2.32 12.20
C VAL A 42 -11.03 1.50 13.21
N TYR A 43 -11.24 0.21 12.94
CA TYR A 43 -11.92 -0.69 13.87
C TYR A 43 -11.18 -0.82 15.20
N LYS A 44 -9.87 -1.11 15.17
CA LYS A 44 -9.02 -1.20 16.37
C LYS A 44 -9.04 0.11 17.17
N ARG A 45 -8.98 1.25 16.49
CA ARG A 45 -9.06 2.57 17.12
C ARG A 45 -10.40 2.78 17.81
N SER A 46 -11.51 2.42 17.16
CA SER A 46 -12.85 2.51 17.77
C SER A 46 -13.01 1.60 18.99
N LEU A 47 -12.45 0.39 18.95
CA LEU A 47 -12.48 -0.52 20.10
C LEU A 47 -11.70 0.04 21.27
N LYS A 48 -10.51 0.59 21.02
CA LYS A 48 -9.69 1.21 22.07
C LYS A 48 -10.46 2.31 22.81
N TYR A 49 -11.09 3.23 22.07
CA TYR A 49 -11.86 4.32 22.71
C TYR A 49 -13.08 3.84 23.48
N LYS A 50 -13.71 2.73 23.09
CA LYS A 50 -14.82 2.13 23.85
C LYS A 50 -14.37 1.49 25.16
N ILE A 51 -13.19 0.86 25.17
CA ILE A 51 -12.61 0.25 26.38
C ILE A 51 -12.15 1.34 27.34
N ASP A 52 -11.44 2.35 26.83
CA ASP A 52 -10.90 3.44 27.66
C ASP A 52 -11.99 4.36 28.26
N SER A 53 -13.22 4.29 27.75
CA SER A 53 -14.38 5.06 28.22
C SER A 53 -15.26 4.34 29.25
N LEU A 54 -14.95 3.07 29.57
CA LEU A 54 -15.63 2.26 30.59
C LEU A 54 -14.80 2.24 31.88
#